data_AF-A0A7K2PE75-F1
#
_entry.id   AF-A0A7K2PE75-F1
#
_cell.length_a   1.000
_cell.length_b   1.000
_cell.length_c   1.000
_cell.angle_alpha   90.00
_cell.angle_beta   90.00
_cell.angle_gamma   90.00
#
_symmetry.space_group_name_H-M   'P 1'
#
loop_
_entity.id
_entity.type
_entity.pdbx_description
1 polymer ?
#
loop_
_entity_poly.entity_id
_entity_poly.type
_entity_poly.pdbx_seq_one_letter_code
_entity_poly.pdbx_strand_id
1 'polypeptide(L)' 'RLDTDDRSAIFRKDTTFCPRPGSTAGSVSLESYNYPGRYLRHRDNLQLWLDPSENTAAYRASRSFVLVAPWT' A
#
# COMPACT_ATOMS: atom_id res chain seq x y z
N ARG A 1 -2.33 7.46 -7.32
CA ARG A 1 -3.22 7.95 -8.39
C ARG A 1 -3.67 6.76 -9.23
N LEU A 2 -4.80 6.89 -9.92
CA LEU A 2 -5.28 5.89 -10.87
C LEU A 2 -4.96 6.41 -12.27
N ASP A 3 -4.25 5.61 -13.05
CA ASP A 3 -3.79 5.99 -14.39
C ASP A 3 -3.87 4.79 -15.33
N THR A 4 -3.94 5.08 -16.63
CA THR A 4 -3.88 4.08 -17.69
C THR A 4 -2.48 3.47 -17.77
N ASP A 5 -2.40 2.14 -17.98
CA ASP A 5 -1.14 1.45 -18.24
C ASP A 5 -0.54 1.91 -19.58
N ASP A 6 0.54 2.70 -19.47
CA ASP A 6 1.32 3.21 -20.60
C ASP A 6 2.39 2.20 -21.09
N ARG A 7 2.45 1.01 -20.48
CA ARG A 7 3.42 -0.07 -20.75
C ARG A 7 4.88 0.33 -20.57
N SER A 8 5.17 1.48 -19.95
CA SER A 8 6.54 1.87 -19.65
C SER A 8 7.14 0.99 -18.55
N ALA A 9 8.47 0.88 -18.54
CA ALA A 9 9.17 0.14 -17.49
C ALA A 9 9.00 0.81 -16.11
N ILE A 10 8.84 2.13 -16.06
CA ILE A 10 8.62 2.86 -14.81
C ILE A 10 7.19 2.63 -14.30
N PHE A 11 6.18 2.66 -15.18
CA PHE A 11 4.79 2.39 -14.78
C PHE A 11 4.62 1.00 -14.18
N ARG A 12 5.20 -0.04 -14.80
CA ARG A 12 5.19 -1.40 -14.23
C ARG A 12 5.79 -1.44 -12.84
N LYS A 13 6.88 -0.70 -12.60
CA LYS A 13 7.53 -0.62 -11.30
C LYS A 13 6.68 0.12 -10.26
N ASP A 14 6.12 1.26 -10.64
CA ASP A 14 5.28 2.11 -9.77
C ASP A 14 3.96 1.42 -9.37
N THR A 15 3.48 0.48 -10.19
CA THR A 15 2.22 -0.24 -9.98
C THR A 15 2.39 -1.63 -9.37
N THR A 16 3.61 -2.05 -9.02
CA THR A 16 3.88 -3.34 -8.41
C THR A 16 4.04 -3.21 -6.89
N PHE A 17 3.31 -4.05 -6.14
CA PHE A 17 3.37 -4.10 -4.68
C PHE A 17 3.64 -5.52 -4.18
N CYS A 18 4.48 -5.64 -3.15
CA CYS A 18 4.80 -6.88 -2.47
C CYS A 18 3.93 -6.98 -1.19
N PRO A 19 3.05 -8.00 -1.06
CA PRO A 19 2.24 -8.16 0.13
C PRO A 19 3.12 -8.58 1.33
N ARG A 20 2.86 -7.95 2.48
CA ARG A 20 3.49 -8.22 3.78
C ARG A 20 2.40 -8.44 4.83
N PRO A 21 2.69 -9.17 5.92
CA PRO A 21 1.80 -9.20 7.07
C PRO A 21 1.49 -7.77 7.57
N GLY A 22 0.21 -7.48 7.79
CA GLY A 22 -0.21 -6.21 8.38
C GLY A 22 -0.10 -6.18 9.91
N SER A 23 -0.64 -5.13 10.52
CA SER A 23 -0.54 -4.88 11.97
C SER A 23 -1.42 -5.79 12.83
N THR A 24 -2.42 -6.43 12.24
CA THR A 24 -3.29 -7.43 12.90
C THR A 24 -3.31 -8.73 12.11
N ALA A 25 -3.60 -9.84 12.78
CA ALA A 25 -3.74 -11.16 12.13
C ALA A 25 -4.81 -11.09 11.02
N GLY A 26 -4.49 -11.63 9.84
CA GLY A 26 -5.37 -11.59 8.67
C GLY A 26 -5.36 -10.28 7.88
N SER A 27 -4.64 -9.25 8.33
CA SER A 27 -4.42 -8.02 7.55
C SER A 27 -3.16 -8.09 6.69
N VAL A 28 -3.15 -7.31 5.60
CA VAL A 28 -2.03 -7.18 4.67
C VAL A 28 -1.55 -5.74 4.60
N SER A 29 -0.23 -5.55 4.47
CA SER A 29 0.40 -4.30 4.09
C SER A 29 1.01 -4.44 2.69
N LEU A 30 0.88 -3.41 1.86
CA LEU A 30 1.36 -3.42 0.48
C LEU A 30 2.63 -2.57 0.37
N GLU A 31 3.79 -3.23 0.30
CA GLU A 31 5.09 -2.57 0.13
C GLU A 31 5.36 -2.26 -1.34
N SER A 32 5.84 -1.06 -1.67
CA SER A 32 6.21 -0.71 -3.04
C SER A 32 7.41 -1.54 -3.51
N TYR A 33 7.33 -2.08 -4.74
CA TYR A 33 8.43 -2.83 -5.34
C TYR A 33 9.67 -1.98 -5.60
N ASN A 34 9.49 -0.78 -6.18
CA ASN A 34 10.58 0.09 -6.58
C ASN A 34 11.00 1.13 -5.53
N TYR A 35 10.23 1.24 -4.43
CA TYR A 35 10.62 2.00 -3.25
C TYR A 35 10.50 1.14 -1.98
N PRO A 36 11.41 0.16 -1.76
CA PRO A 36 11.41 -0.67 -0.56
C PRO A 36 11.37 0.16 0.73
N GLY A 37 10.66 -0.33 1.74
CA GLY A 37 10.42 0.40 2.98
C GLY A 37 9.31 1.46 2.88
N ARG A 38 8.68 1.67 1.72
CA ARG A 38 7.47 2.49 1.57
C ARG A 38 6.24 1.63 1.38
N TYR A 39 5.16 2.00 2.05
CA TYR A 39 3.92 1.22 2.08
C TYR A 39 2.73 2.05 1.66
N LEU A 40 1.76 1.40 0.99
CA LEU A 40 0.46 1.99 0.74
C LEU A 40 -0.24 2.18 2.08
N ARG A 41 -0.73 3.39 2.35
CA ARG A 41 -1.49 3.71 3.56
C ARG A 41 -2.58 4.72 3.28
N HIS A 42 -3.63 4.71 4.11
CA HIS A 42 -4.56 5.84 4.15
C HIS A 42 -4.01 6.95 5.06
N ARG A 43 -4.22 8.21 4.67
CA ARG A 43 -3.96 9.37 5.53
C ARG A 43 -5.27 9.91 6.12
N ASP A 44 -5.18 10.89 7.01
CA ASP A 44 -6.33 11.45 7.73
C ASP A 44 -7.37 12.09 6.80
N ASN A 45 -6.96 12.53 5.61
CA ASN A 45 -7.83 13.06 4.56
C ASN A 45 -8.39 11.98 3.62
N LEU A 46 -8.33 10.70 4.02
CA LEU A 46 -8.82 9.53 3.27
C LEU A 46 -8.09 9.24 1.95
N GLN A 47 -7.01 9.96 1.65
CA GLN A 47 -6.19 9.67 0.47
C GLN A 47 -5.25 8.50 0.71
N LEU A 48 -4.95 7.76 -0.36
CA LEU A 48 -3.93 6.72 -0.37
C LEU A 48 -2.58 7.29 -0.78
N TRP A 49 -1.55 7.01 0.02
CA TRP A 49 -0.18 7.49 -0.18
C TRP A 49 0.84 6.36 0.00
N LEU A 50 2.02 6.56 -0.60
CA LEU A 50 3.21 5.74 -0.36
C LEU A 50 4.16 6.48 0.59
N ASP A 51 4.18 6.05 1.85
CA ASP A 51 4.98 6.70 2.89
C ASP A 51 6.08 5.78 3.42
N PRO A 52 7.27 6.32 3.79
CA PRO A 52 8.30 5.57 4.50
C PRO A 52 7.75 4.90 5.75
N SER A 53 8.29 3.74 6.09
CA SER A 53 7.91 3.03 7.31
C SER A 53 8.25 3.83 8.56
N GLU A 54 7.27 4.00 9.45
CA GLU A 54 7.45 4.56 10.77
C GLU A 54 7.07 3.55 11.84
N ASN A 55 7.72 3.61 13.00
CA ASN A 55 7.50 2.66 14.09
C ASN A 55 6.39 3.11 15.06
N THR A 56 5.33 3.76 14.56
CA THR A 56 4.18 4.18 15.37
C THR A 56 2.99 3.23 15.18
N ALA A 57 2.17 3.07 16.22
CA ALA A 57 0.96 2.24 16.12
C ALA A 57 -0.03 2.80 15.08
N ALA A 58 -0.19 4.12 15.03
CA ALA A 58 -1.04 4.81 14.07
C ALA A 58 -0.57 4.57 12.62
N TYR A 59 0.73 4.68 12.35
CA TYR A 59 1.28 4.36 11.03
C TYR A 59 1.01 2.90 10.65
N ARG A 60 1.34 1.95 11.55
CA ARG A 60 1.12 0.52 11.32
C ARG A 60 -0.34 0.19 11.02
N ALA A 61 -1.27 0.79 11.76
CA ALA A 61 -2.71 0.65 11.50
C ALA A 61 -3.08 1.21 10.12
N SER A 62 -2.60 2.41 9.78
CA SER A 62 -2.99 3.10 8.54
C SER A 62 -2.52 2.42 7.24
N ARG A 63 -1.46 1.59 7.31
CA ARG A 63 -0.95 0.80 6.18
C ARG A 63 -1.44 -0.66 6.16
N SER A 64 -2.41 -1.00 6.99
CA SER A 64 -2.94 -2.37 7.12
C SER A 64 -4.36 -2.44 6.56
N PHE A 65 -4.60 -3.37 5.65
CA PHE A 65 -5.89 -3.58 5.01
C PHE A 65 -6.38 -5.00 5.29
N VAL A 66 -7.68 -5.16 5.52
CA VAL A 66 -8.32 -6.48 5.58
C VAL A 66 -8.83 -6.82 4.18
N LEU A 67 -8.50 -8.01 3.69
CA LEU A 67 -9.04 -8.50 2.41
C LEU A 67 -10.51 -8.89 2.61
N VAL A 68 -11.38 -8.33 1.77
CA VAL A 68 -12.82 -8.60 1.77
C VAL A 68 -13.26 -9.02 0.37
N ALA A 69 -14.43 -9.66 0.28
CA ALA A 69 -15.04 -9.95 -1.01
C ALA A 69 -15.32 -8.62 -1.77
N PRO A 70 -15.09 -8.56 -3.08
CA PRO A 70 -15.39 -7.38 -3.88
C PRO A 70 -16.90 -7.09 -3.88
N TRP A 71 -17.26 -5.81 -3.92
CA TRP A 71 -18.66 -5.41 -4.10
C TRP A 71 -19.08 -5.64 -5.54
N THR A 72 -20.27 -6.21 -5.72
CA THR A 72 -20.91 -6.42 -7.02
C THR A 72 -21.70 -5.19 -7.44
#